data_AF-A0A832GKZ4-F1
#
_entry.id   AF-A0A832GKZ4-F1
#
_cell.length_a   1.000
_cell.length_b   1.000
_cell.length_c   1.000
_cell.angle_alpha   90.00
_cell.angle_beta   90.00
_cell.angle_gamma   90.00
#
_symmetry.space_group_name_H-M   'P 1'
#
loop_
_entity.id
_entity.type
_entity.pdbx_description
1 polymer ?
#
loop_
_entity_poly.entity_id
_entity_poly.type
_entity_poly.pdbx_seq_one_letter_code
_entity_poly.pdbx_strand_id
1 'polypeptide(L)' 'MKCTDCGATIPEHARFCAGCGRALTGAAAAPASVPTSQTHSASKAKWWAIGVGVLLLTAIA' A
#
# COMPACT_ATOMS: atom_id res chain seq x y z
N MET A 1 4.14 -22.96 -4.42
CA MET A 1 2.76 -23.19 -3.92
C MET A 1 1.78 -22.25 -4.63
N LYS A 2 0.45 -22.43 -4.51
CA LYS A 2 -0.55 -21.49 -5.09
C LYS A 2 -1.22 -20.66 -3.99
N CYS A 3 -1.53 -19.40 -4.28
CA CYS A 3 -2.25 -18.52 -3.37
C CYS A 3 -3.68 -19.03 -3.17
N THR A 4 -4.11 -19.15 -1.92
CA THR A 4 -5.49 -19.53 -1.57
C THR A 4 -6.49 -18.44 -1.92
N ASP A 5 -6.06 -17.17 -1.93
CA ASP A 5 -6.94 -16.04 -2.18
C ASP A 5 -7.10 -15.70 -3.66
N CYS A 6 -6.04 -15.84 -4.47
CA CYS A 6 -6.06 -15.43 -5.88
C CYS A 6 -5.57 -16.49 -6.88
N GLY A 7 -5.08 -17.64 -6.41
CA GLY A 7 -4.58 -18.71 -7.28
C GLY A 7 -3.19 -18.47 -7.89
N ALA A 8 -2.58 -17.31 -7.71
CA ALA A 8 -1.25 -17.01 -8.25
C ALA A 8 -0.17 -17.96 -7.72
N THR A 9 0.83 -18.26 -8.55
CA THR A 9 2.00 -19.04 -8.15
C THR A 9 2.85 -18.24 -7.17
N ILE A 10 3.15 -18.87 -6.04
CA ILE A 10 3.90 -18.32 -4.92
C ILE A 10 5.25 -19.06 -4.81
N PRO A 11 6.37 -18.33 -4.76
CA PRO A 11 7.67 -18.91 -4.45
C PRO A 11 7.77 -19.26 -2.96
N GLU A 12 8.51 -20.31 -2.61
CA GLU A 12 8.49 -20.92 -1.25
C GLU A 12 8.87 -19.95 -0.12
N HIS A 13 9.65 -18.91 -0.42
CA HIS A 13 10.16 -17.93 0.53
C HIS A 13 9.40 -16.59 0.48
N ALA A 14 8.31 -16.49 -0.29
CA ALA A 14 7.50 -15.29 -0.32
C ALA A 14 6.75 -15.09 1.01
N ARG A 15 6.88 -13.90 1.57
CA ARG A 15 6.10 -13.43 2.72
C ARG A 15 4.73 -12.86 2.32
N PHE A 16 4.62 -12.40 1.07
CA PHE A 16 3.41 -11.82 0.49
C PHE A 16 3.19 -12.38 -0.91
N CYS A 17 1.93 -12.48 -1.32
CA CYS A 17 1.57 -12.90 -2.67
C CYS A 17 1.89 -11.77 -3.67
N ALA A 18 2.71 -12.06 -4.69
CA ALA A 18 3.00 -11.11 -5.77
C ALA A 18 1.78 -10.81 -6.66
N GLY A 19 0.76 -11.68 -6.66
CA GLY A 19 -0.46 -11.48 -7.45
C GLY A 19 -1.49 -10.55 -6.78
N CYS A 20 -1.72 -10.72 -5.47
CA CYS A 20 -2.78 -9.98 -4.76
C CYS A 20 -2.31 -9.17 -3.55
N GLY A 21 -1.02 -9.21 -3.21
CA GLY A 21 -0.44 -8.46 -2.09
C GLY A 21 -0.74 -9.03 -0.69
N ARG A 22 -1.51 -10.11 -0.58
CA ARG A 22 -1.87 -10.70 0.72
C ARG A 22 -0.68 -11.39 1.39
N ALA A 23 -0.59 -11.25 2.70
CA ALA A 23 0.41 -11.96 3.50
C ALA A 23 0.14 -13.47 3.47
N LEU A 24 1.22 -14.25 3.35
CA LEU A 24 1.16 -15.71 3.31
C LEU A 24 1.40 -16.22 4.72
N THR A 25 0.46 -16.98 5.27
CA THR A 25 0.45 -17.43 6.67
C THR A 25 1.52 -18.50 6.91
N GLY A 26 2.76 -18.07 7.07
CA GLY A 26 3.93 -18.90 7.43
C GLY A 26 4.93 -18.20 8.36
N ALA A 27 4.60 -17.00 8.85
CA ALA A 27 5.40 -16.28 9.83
C ALA A 27 4.93 -16.60 11.26
N ALA A 28 5.09 -17.86 11.69
CA ALA A 28 4.77 -18.26 13.06
C ALA A 28 5.95 -17.92 14.00
N ALA A 29 6.04 -16.64 14.37
CA ALA A 29 6.52 -16.17 15.67
C ALA A 29 5.91 -14.78 15.91
N ALA A 30 4.94 -14.71 16.82
CA ALA A 30 4.04 -13.59 17.08
C ALA A 30 4.72 -12.39 17.82
N PRO A 31 4.00 -11.32 18.18
CA PRO A 31 3.27 -10.35 17.35
C PRO A 31 3.70 -8.88 17.69
N ALA A 32 3.09 -7.89 17.03
CA ALA A 32 3.18 -6.45 17.33
C ALA A 32 4.38 -5.66 16.78
N SER A 33 4.44 -5.59 15.45
CA SER A 33 4.65 -4.30 14.79
C SER A 33 3.80 -4.31 13.54
N VAL A 34 2.58 -3.81 13.70
CA VAL A 34 1.65 -3.53 12.62
C VAL A 34 2.42 -2.89 11.45
N PRO A 35 2.37 -3.42 10.21
CA PRO A 35 2.82 -2.66 9.06
C PRO A 35 1.78 -1.54 8.83
N THR A 36 1.87 -0.47 9.61
CA THR A 36 1.23 0.83 9.32
C THR A 36 2.02 1.52 8.18
N SER A 37 2.21 0.78 7.11
CA SER A 37 2.86 1.27 5.90
C SER A 37 2.34 0.49 4.69
N GLN A 38 1.02 0.30 4.67
CA GLN A 38 0.31 0.22 3.40
C GLN A 38 -0.50 1.51 3.23
N THR A 39 0.21 2.64 3.31
CA THR A 39 -0.09 3.75 2.40
C THR A 39 0.23 3.23 1.00
N HIS A 40 -0.69 2.45 0.44
CA HIS A 40 -0.91 2.51 -1.00
C HIS A 40 -1.23 3.97 -1.25
N SER A 41 -0.17 4.71 -1.57
CA SER A 41 -0.16 6.13 -1.85
C SER A 41 -0.85 6.32 -3.18
N ALA A 42 -2.18 6.19 -3.17
CA ALA A 42 -3.06 6.81 -4.12
C ALA A 42 -3.54 8.15 -3.53
N SER A 43 -2.66 8.92 -2.88
CA SER A 43 -2.98 10.25 -2.36
C SER A 43 -2.85 11.33 -3.45
N LYS A 44 -3.47 11.07 -4.61
CA LYS A 44 -3.72 12.09 -5.65
C LYS A 44 -4.52 13.28 -5.07
N ALA A 45 -5.26 13.05 -3.98
CA ALA A 45 -6.02 14.03 -3.22
C ALA A 45 -5.20 14.98 -2.32
N LYS A 46 -3.86 14.82 -2.18
CA LYS A 46 -3.03 15.81 -1.45
C LYS A 46 -2.33 16.81 -2.38
N TRP A 47 -2.11 16.46 -3.65
CA TRP A 47 -1.44 17.34 -4.62
C TRP A 47 -2.35 18.43 -5.20
N TRP A 48 -3.65 18.18 -5.38
CA TRP A 48 -4.59 19.20 -5.88
C TRP A 48 -4.79 20.38 -4.91
N ALA A 49 -4.69 20.14 -3.60
CA ALA A 49 -4.92 21.15 -2.57
C ALA A 49 -3.80 22.21 -2.52
N ILE A 50 -2.57 21.83 -2.87
CA ILE A 50 -1.43 22.76 -2.90
C ILE A 50 -1.55 23.69 -4.12
N GLY A 51 -1.92 23.16 -5.29
CA GLY A 51 -2.05 23.93 -6.52
C GLY A 51 -3.15 25.00 -6.48
N VAL A 52 -4.35 24.64 -6.00
CA VAL A 52 -5.48 25.59 -5.90
C VAL A 52 -5.22 26.67 -4.84
N GLY A 53 -4.60 26.31 -3.72
CA GLY A 53 -4.26 27.26 -2.65
C GLY A 53 -3.25 28.32 -3.11
N VAL A 54 -2.19 27.93 -3.81
CA VAL A 54 -1.19 28.89 -4.33
C VAL A 54 -1.80 29.80 -5.40
N LEU A 55 -2.61 29.26 -6.32
CA LEU A 55 -3.26 30.05 -7.37
C LEU A 55 -4.18 31.14 -6.80
N LEU A 56 -4.98 30.80 -5.78
CA LEU A 56 -5.86 31.75 -5.10
C LEU A 56 -5.07 32.84 -4.36
N LEU A 57 -3.96 32.49 -3.70
CA LEU A 57 -3.13 33.47 -2.99
C LEU A 57 -2.45 34.45 -3.95
N THR A 58 -2.01 34.00 -5.13
CA THR A 58 -1.35 34.89 -6.12
C THR A 58 -2.31 35.84 -6.82
N ALA A 59 -3.61 35.54 -6.87
CA ALA A 59 -4.60 36.37 -7.57
C ALA A 59 -5.11 37.58 -6.76
N ILE A 60 -4.72 37.69 -5.48
CA ILE A 60 -5.16 38.75 -4.55
C ILE A 60 -4.10 39.86 -4.40
N ALA A 61 -2.92 39.69 -5.02
CA ALA A 61 -1.86 40.71 -5.10
C ALA A 61 -1.89 41.42 -6.45
#